data_AF-A5HGZ9-F1
#
_entry.id   AF-A5HGZ9-F1
#
_cell.length_a   1.000
_cell.length_b   1.000
_cell.length_c   1.000
_cell.angle_alpha   90.00
_cell.angle_beta   90.00
_cell.angle_gamma   90.00
#
_symmetry.space_group_name_H-M   'P 1'
#
loop_
_entity.id
_entity.type
_entity.pdbx_description
1 polymer ?
#
loop_
_entity_poly.entity_id
_entity_poly.type
_entity_poly.pdbx_seq_one_letter_code
_entity_poly.pdbx_strand_id
1 'polypeptide(L)' 'LNLNTNQLQSVPHGAFDRLANLQTILLNSNNWN' A
#
# COMPACT_ATOMS: atom_id res chain seq x y z
N LEU A 1 -0.07 -21.31 5.35
CA LEU A 1 0.59 -20.15 4.71
C LEU A 1 0.31 -18.93 5.59
N ASN A 2 1.34 -18.22 6.05
CA ASN A 2 1.16 -17.02 6.88
C ASN A 2 1.03 -15.81 5.93
N LEU A 3 -0.19 -15.30 5.71
CA LEU A 3 -0.53 -14.34 4.66
C LEU A 3 -0.44 -12.86 5.11
N ASN A 4 0.34 -12.58 6.16
CA ASN A 4 0.30 -11.27 6.84
C ASN A 4 1.33 -10.25 6.35
N THR A 5 2.20 -10.61 5.41
CA THR A 5 3.25 -9.70 4.89
C THR A 5 3.00 -9.42 3.41
N ASN A 6 2.57 -8.19 3.11
CA ASN A 6 2.63 -7.69 1.75
C ASN A 6 4.09 -7.31 1.44
N GLN A 7 4.50 -7.43 0.18
CA GLN A 7 5.89 -7.27 -0.24
C GLN A 7 6.09 -6.02 -1.10
N LEU A 8 5.23 -5.00 -0.93
CA LEU A 8 5.41 -3.75 -1.65
C LEU A 8 6.68 -3.06 -1.13
N GLN A 9 7.60 -2.78 -2.06
CA GLN A 9 8.84 -2.04 -1.80
C GLN A 9 8.70 -0.55 -2.18
N SER A 10 7.77 -0.24 -3.08
CA SER A 10 7.43 1.13 -3.46
C SER A 10 5.96 1.22 -3.84
N VAL A 11 5.41 2.43 -3.74
CA VAL A 11 4.09 2.75 -4.27
C VAL A 11 4.30 3.53 -5.57
N PRO A 12 3.72 3.09 -6.71
CA PRO A 12 3.82 3.82 -7.96
C PRO A 12 3.28 5.25 -7.82
N HIS A 13 3.93 6.18 -8.52
CA HIS A 13 3.38 7.53 -8.65
C HIS A 13 1.99 7.46 -9.29
N GLY A 14 1.04 8.14 -8.68
CA GLY A 14 -0.34 8.16 -9.14
C GLY A 14 -1.19 6.92 -8.83
N ALA A 15 -0.69 5.98 -8.00
CA ALA A 15 -1.46 4.79 -7.59
C ALA A 15 -2.81 5.12 -6.93
N PHE A 16 -2.97 6.34 -6.41
CA PHE A 16 -4.17 6.77 -5.70
C PHE A 16 -4.91 7.94 -6.38
N ASP A 17 -4.47 8.40 -7.54
CA ASP A 17 -5.00 9.61 -8.18
C ASP A 17 -6.49 9.52 -8.53
N ARG A 18 -6.99 8.29 -8.72
CA ARG A 18 -8.40 8.03 -9.04
C ARG A 18 -9.26 7.72 -7.83
N LEU A 19 -8.67 7.68 -6.63
CA LEU A 19 -9.38 7.41 -5.39
C LEU A 19 -9.83 8.74 -4.76
N ALA A 20 -10.73 9.43 -5.44
CA ALA A 20 -11.20 10.77 -5.07
C ALA A 20 -11.84 10.86 -3.66
N ASN A 21 -12.28 9.73 -3.11
CA ASN A 21 -12.92 9.65 -1.79
C ASN A 21 -12.10 8.81 -0.79
N LEU A 22 -10.81 8.63 -1.04
CA LEU A 22 -9.93 7.91 -0.14
C LEU A 22 -9.71 8.70 1.15
N GLN A 23 -10.05 8.11 2.29
CA GLN A 23 -9.87 8.75 3.60
C GLN A 23 -8.62 8.24 4.33
N THR A 24 -8.42 6.92 4.36
CA THR A 24 -7.31 6.28 5.08
C THR A 24 -6.80 5.07 4.32
N ILE A 25 -5.47 4.93 4.20
CA ILE A 25 -4.80 3.70 3.78
C ILE A 25 -3.82 3.28 4.87
N LEU A 26 -3.81 1.99 5.19
CA LEU A 26 -2.81 1.38 6.05
C LEU A 26 -1.87 0.51 5.21
N LEU A 27 -0.60 0.93 5.15
CA LEU A 27 0.47 0.27 4.41
C LEU A 27 1.55 -0.33 5.32
N ASN A 28 1.29 -0.39 6.62
CA ASN A 28 2.23 -0.76 7.69
C ASN A 28 2.73 -2.21 7.63
N SER A 29 2.01 -3.11 6.95
CA SER A 29 2.37 -4.53 6.84
C SER A 29 3.10 -4.84 5.52
N ASN A 30 3.96 -3.92 5.10
CA ASN A 30 4.85 -4.07 3.94
C ASN A 30 6.31 -3.92 4.36
N ASN A 31 7.19 -4.61 3.65
CA ASN A 31 8.63 -4.48 3.81
C ASN A 31 9.16 -3.31 2.96
N TRP A 32 8.91 -2.09 3.43
CA TRP A 32 9.51 -0.88 2.88
C TRP A 32 11.01 -0.91 3.16
N ASN A 33 11.83 -0.84 2.11
CA ASN A 33 13.29 -0.80 2.25
C ASN A 33 13.81 0.60 2.57
#